data_AF-A0A8T0AJ37-F1
#
_entry.id   AF-A0A8T0AJ37-F1
#
_cell.length_a   1.000
_cell.length_b   1.000
_cell.length_c   1.000
_cell.angle_alpha   90.00
_cell.angle_beta   90.00
_cell.angle_gamma   90.00
#
_symmetry.space_group_name_H-M   'P 1'
#
loop_
_entity.id
_entity.type
_entity.pdbx_description
1 polymer ?
#
loop_
_entity_poly.entity_id
_entity_poly.type
_entity_poly.pdbx_seq_one_letter_code
_entity_poly.pdbx_strand_id
1 'polypeptide(L)'
;MVYVCGTNAFIPACTNMSYTGSKLNLDTKTHYGKGRCPYDPFQRYASKFIDNELYSATSLNFLGTDMAMTRHSVNVRTDPYSWLNDPTFIGIKHVTKGMENPEGDDDEIYLFFSETAVEYDSYVKLDVSRVARVCKGDVGGLQTLQNRWTSFLKAQLDCPVPHSKVPLIIKDVFLFCPGNWTTCVFYGVFTPQTDMLQYSAVCTYRIHDIQKLFSEGKFKTLFINDDFSQYVTYNGEVPDPRPGACINNDARQKGFSKSSDLPDKTLMFIKNYYLMDQAVKPASEQPLL
;
A
#
# COMPACT_ATOMS: atom_id res chain seq x y z
N MET A 1 -15.20 -3.13 22.71
CA MET A 1 -15.93 -2.34 21.70
C MET A 1 -15.29 -2.62 20.35
N VAL A 2 -16.07 -2.84 19.30
CA VAL A 2 -15.63 -3.18 17.94
C VAL A 2 -16.19 -2.13 17.00
N TYR A 3 -15.36 -1.60 16.11
CA TYR A 3 -15.80 -0.68 15.07
C TYR A 3 -16.28 -1.48 13.86
N VAL A 4 -17.51 -1.24 13.41
CA VAL A 4 -18.16 -2.02 12.35
C VAL A 4 -18.61 -1.09 11.24
N CYS A 5 -18.36 -1.47 9.99
CA CYS A 5 -18.87 -0.79 8.81
C CYS A 5 -19.50 -1.80 7.85
N GLY A 6 -20.49 -1.37 7.08
CA GLY A 6 -21.12 -2.17 6.04
C GLY A 6 -21.58 -1.31 4.87
N THR A 7 -21.81 -1.96 3.73
CA THR A 7 -22.22 -1.30 2.48
C THR A 7 -23.60 -0.65 2.59
N ASN A 8 -24.47 -1.18 3.45
CA ASN A 8 -25.79 -0.66 3.80
C ASN A 8 -26.57 -0.22 2.55
N ALA A 9 -26.83 -1.19 1.66
CA ALA A 9 -27.53 -1.00 0.38
C ALA A 9 -26.90 0.14 -0.47
N PHE A 10 -25.59 0.08 -0.68
CA PHE A 10 -24.81 1.08 -1.40
C PHE A 10 -24.82 2.48 -0.77
N ILE A 11 -25.08 2.59 0.55
CA ILE A 11 -24.93 3.82 1.34
C ILE A 11 -24.07 3.47 2.56
N PRO A 12 -22.73 3.39 2.41
CA PRO A 12 -21.84 2.87 3.44
C PRO A 12 -22.08 3.54 4.79
N ALA A 13 -22.18 2.74 5.84
CA ALA A 13 -22.44 3.20 7.20
C ALA A 13 -21.55 2.46 8.19
N CYS A 14 -21.18 3.14 9.27
CA CYS A 14 -20.40 2.59 10.36
C CYS A 14 -21.05 2.85 11.73
N THR A 15 -20.79 1.99 12.69
CA THR A 15 -21.24 2.11 14.08
C THR A 15 -20.27 1.38 15.02
N ASN A 16 -20.44 1.56 16.33
CA ASN A 16 -19.76 0.79 17.34
C ASN A 16 -20.61 -0.40 17.77
N MET A 17 -19.97 -1.52 18.03
CA MET A 17 -20.59 -2.71 18.58
C MET A 17 -19.92 -3.07 19.91
N SER A 18 -20.71 -3.41 20.91
CA SER A 18 -20.23 -3.90 22.20
C SER A 18 -20.72 -5.32 22.43
N TYR A 19 -19.94 -6.09 23.18
CA TYR A 19 -20.33 -7.43 23.61
C TYR A 19 -20.42 -7.41 25.14
N THR A 20 -21.64 -7.48 25.65
CA THR A 20 -21.91 -7.40 27.10
C THR A 20 -22.97 -8.43 27.47
N GLY A 21 -22.72 -9.23 28.50
CA GLY A 21 -23.68 -10.25 28.97
C GLY A 21 -24.08 -11.27 27.89
N SER A 22 -23.11 -11.71 27.09
CA SER A 22 -23.31 -12.63 25.96
C SER A 22 -24.21 -12.12 24.83
N LYS A 23 -24.49 -10.81 24.78
CA LYS A 23 -25.26 -10.16 23.70
C LYS A 23 -24.40 -9.14 22.96
N LEU A 24 -24.54 -9.13 21.63
CA LEU A 24 -24.00 -8.09 20.77
C LEU A 24 -24.98 -6.92 20.76
N ASN A 25 -24.53 -5.76 21.22
CA ASN A 25 -25.30 -4.53 21.23
C ASN A 25 -24.65 -3.55 20.25
N LEU A 26 -25.37 -3.23 19.18
CA LEU A 26 -25.02 -2.18 18.24
C LEU A 26 -25.40 -0.82 18.83
N ASP A 27 -24.50 0.15 18.71
CA ASP A 27 -24.82 1.53 19.00
C ASP A 27 -25.86 2.04 17.99
N THR A 28 -26.86 2.78 18.50
CA THR A 28 -27.93 3.35 17.69
C THR A 28 -27.42 4.47 16.80
N LYS A 29 -26.29 5.10 17.19
CA LYS A 29 -25.67 6.15 16.40
C LYS A 29 -24.88 5.56 15.24
N THR A 30 -25.30 5.88 14.02
CA THR A 30 -24.57 5.55 12.80
C THR A 30 -23.81 6.75 12.26
N HIS A 31 -22.71 6.45 11.56
CA HIS A 31 -21.83 7.41 10.92
C HIS A 31 -21.67 7.08 9.44
N TYR A 32 -21.45 8.10 8.60
CA TYR A 32 -21.23 7.88 7.19
C TYR A 32 -19.92 7.11 6.93
N GLY A 33 -20.01 6.04 6.16
CA GLY A 33 -18.94 5.05 5.95
C GLY A 33 -18.11 5.26 4.70
N LYS A 34 -18.27 6.39 3.97
CA LYS A 34 -17.49 6.70 2.76
C LYS A 34 -16.00 6.56 3.02
N GLY A 35 -15.33 5.78 2.18
CA GLY A 35 -13.90 5.48 2.29
C GLY A 35 -13.52 4.57 3.45
N ARG A 36 -14.45 4.13 4.30
CA ARG A 36 -14.23 3.13 5.37
C ARG A 36 -14.69 1.73 4.97
N CYS A 37 -15.68 1.67 4.09
CA CYS A 37 -16.28 0.47 3.53
C CYS A 37 -16.72 0.78 2.09
N PRO A 38 -16.68 -0.19 1.15
CA PRO A 38 -17.13 0.03 -0.21
C PRO A 38 -18.64 0.26 -0.30
N TYR A 39 -19.07 0.82 -1.44
CA TYR A 39 -20.48 0.93 -1.80
C TYR A 39 -21.02 -0.41 -2.30
N ASP A 40 -20.28 -1.09 -3.18
CA ASP A 40 -20.65 -2.36 -3.79
C ASP A 40 -20.19 -3.56 -2.93
N PRO A 41 -21.06 -4.55 -2.62
CA PRO A 41 -20.68 -5.75 -1.86
C PRO A 41 -19.67 -6.67 -2.58
N PHE A 42 -19.55 -6.60 -3.89
CA PHE A 42 -18.59 -7.38 -4.67
C PHE A 42 -17.22 -6.70 -4.78
N GLN A 43 -17.15 -5.43 -4.40
CA GLN A 43 -15.90 -4.69 -4.41
C GLN A 43 -15.00 -5.13 -3.26
N ARG A 44 -13.80 -5.61 -3.61
CA ARG A 44 -12.76 -5.94 -2.64
C ARG A 44 -12.29 -4.67 -1.91
N TYR A 45 -12.00 -4.83 -0.63
CA TYR A 45 -11.51 -3.78 0.24
C TYR A 45 -10.49 -4.35 1.23
N ALA A 46 -9.67 -3.49 1.82
CA ALA A 46 -8.81 -3.86 2.92
C ALA A 46 -8.94 -2.82 4.05
N SER A 47 -8.87 -3.25 5.30
CA SER A 47 -8.85 -2.35 6.44
C SER A 47 -8.02 -2.89 7.59
N LYS A 48 -7.49 -1.99 8.41
CA LYS A 48 -6.78 -2.32 9.64
C LYS A 48 -7.02 -1.21 10.67
N PHE A 49 -7.35 -1.60 11.89
CA PHE A 49 -7.46 -0.68 13.02
C PHE A 49 -6.14 -0.76 13.82
N ILE A 50 -5.46 0.38 13.99
CA ILE A 50 -4.15 0.48 14.65
C ILE A 50 -4.22 1.67 15.59
N ASP A 51 -3.96 1.46 16.88
CA ASP A 51 -3.96 2.53 17.91
C ASP A 51 -5.17 3.47 17.87
N ASN A 52 -6.36 2.88 17.77
CA ASN A 52 -7.64 3.58 17.63
C ASN A 52 -7.85 4.36 16.31
N GLU A 53 -6.99 4.15 15.32
CA GLU A 53 -7.10 4.76 14.00
C GLU A 53 -7.45 3.72 12.93
N LEU A 54 -8.39 4.07 12.05
CA LEU A 54 -8.73 3.24 10.91
C LEU A 54 -7.86 3.60 9.71
N TYR A 55 -7.21 2.57 9.17
CA TYR A 55 -6.65 2.55 7.83
C TYR A 55 -7.58 1.72 6.95
N SER A 56 -7.92 2.23 5.77
CA SER A 56 -8.76 1.52 4.82
C SER A 56 -8.32 1.78 3.40
N ALA A 57 -8.48 0.78 2.55
CA ALA A 57 -8.28 0.84 1.11
C ALA A 57 -9.56 0.35 0.43
N THR A 58 -10.29 1.29 -0.17
CA THR A 58 -11.62 1.05 -0.77
C THR A 58 -12.01 2.21 -1.68
N SER A 59 -13.15 2.10 -2.36
CA SER A 59 -13.75 3.19 -3.11
C SER A 59 -14.21 4.34 -2.21
N LEU A 60 -14.00 5.55 -2.70
CA LEU A 60 -14.50 6.79 -2.14
C LEU A 60 -15.78 7.25 -2.84
N ASN A 61 -16.18 6.65 -3.95
CA ASN A 61 -17.41 7.01 -4.66
C ASN A 61 -18.24 5.78 -5.00
N PHE A 62 -19.52 6.02 -5.32
CA PHE A 62 -20.48 4.97 -5.66
C PHE A 62 -20.07 4.16 -6.89
N LEU A 63 -19.46 4.81 -7.88
CA LEU A 63 -19.05 4.17 -9.14
C LEU A 63 -17.81 3.27 -9.00
N GLY A 64 -17.11 3.29 -7.86
CA GLY A 64 -15.90 2.50 -7.66
C GLY A 64 -14.66 3.00 -8.40
N THR A 65 -14.70 4.20 -8.97
CA THR A 65 -13.61 4.76 -9.79
C THR A 65 -12.59 5.61 -9.01
N ASP A 66 -12.97 6.19 -7.87
CA ASP A 66 -12.01 6.87 -6.97
C ASP A 66 -11.62 5.88 -5.87
N MET A 67 -10.49 5.20 -6.05
CA MET A 67 -9.97 4.19 -5.12
C MET A 67 -8.80 4.75 -4.34
N ALA A 68 -8.81 4.60 -3.01
CA ALA A 68 -7.75 5.19 -2.19
C ALA A 68 -7.45 4.38 -0.93
N MET A 69 -6.16 4.39 -0.54
CA MET A 69 -5.74 4.06 0.82
C MET A 69 -5.78 5.33 1.68
N THR A 70 -6.53 5.29 2.78
CA THR A 70 -6.83 6.44 3.64
C THR A 70 -6.57 6.10 5.11
N ARG A 71 -5.98 7.04 5.85
CA ARG A 71 -6.00 7.08 7.32
C ARG A 71 -6.98 8.14 7.79
N HIS A 72 -7.98 7.70 8.54
CA HIS A 72 -9.15 8.52 8.84
C HIS A 72 -8.93 9.56 9.94
N SER A 73 -7.98 9.35 10.86
CA SER A 73 -7.74 10.25 12.00
C SER A 73 -7.22 11.64 11.57
N VAL A 74 -6.36 11.66 10.55
CA VAL A 74 -5.75 12.89 9.99
C VAL A 74 -6.22 13.18 8.56
N ASN A 75 -7.13 12.36 8.02
CA ASN A 75 -7.65 12.47 6.65
C ASN A 75 -6.57 12.49 5.55
N VAL A 76 -5.52 11.67 5.72
CA VAL A 76 -4.44 11.50 4.73
C VAL A 76 -4.81 10.34 3.80
N ARG A 77 -4.70 10.55 2.48
CA ARG A 77 -5.01 9.54 1.47
C ARG A 77 -4.02 9.49 0.31
N THR A 78 -4.10 8.45 -0.53
CA THR A 78 -3.37 8.40 -1.80
C THR A 78 -3.85 9.48 -2.78
N ASP A 79 -2.97 9.93 -3.68
CA ASP A 79 -3.35 10.84 -4.75
C ASP A 79 -4.36 10.15 -5.70
N PRO A 80 -5.49 10.80 -6.04
CA PRO A 80 -6.56 10.18 -6.81
C PRO A 80 -6.25 9.99 -8.30
N TYR A 81 -5.20 10.60 -8.84
CA TYR A 81 -5.01 10.66 -10.30
C TYR A 81 -3.95 9.70 -10.83
N SER A 82 -2.93 9.36 -10.04
CA SER A 82 -1.77 8.62 -10.58
C SER A 82 -1.34 7.43 -9.74
N TRP A 83 -1.56 7.44 -8.42
CA TRP A 83 -0.86 6.50 -7.54
C TRP A 83 -1.40 5.07 -7.58
N LEU A 84 -2.66 4.90 -7.94
CA LEU A 84 -3.35 3.61 -8.03
C LEU A 84 -4.10 3.55 -9.35
N ASN A 85 -3.97 2.46 -10.09
CA ASN A 85 -4.59 2.31 -11.41
C ASN A 85 -5.54 1.11 -11.44
N ASP A 86 -6.84 1.36 -11.26
CA ASP A 86 -7.87 0.32 -11.13
C ASP A 86 -7.50 -0.80 -10.12
N PRO A 87 -7.18 -0.46 -8.85
CA PRO A 87 -6.67 -1.43 -7.90
C PRO A 87 -7.75 -2.39 -7.37
N THR A 88 -7.38 -3.65 -7.16
CA THR A 88 -8.10 -4.62 -6.34
C THR A 88 -7.34 -4.85 -5.03
N PHE A 89 -7.87 -4.29 -3.93
CA PHE A 89 -7.21 -4.38 -2.63
C PHE A 89 -7.32 -5.78 -2.01
N ILE A 90 -6.22 -6.28 -1.46
CA ILE A 90 -6.14 -7.61 -0.84
C ILE A 90 -5.99 -7.51 0.68
N GLY A 91 -5.08 -6.68 1.19
CA GLY A 91 -4.87 -6.61 2.63
C GLY A 91 -3.98 -5.46 3.08
N ILE A 92 -4.20 -5.02 4.33
CA ILE A 92 -3.33 -4.08 5.03
C ILE A 92 -2.66 -4.81 6.19
N LYS A 93 -1.33 -4.71 6.29
CA LYS A 93 -0.53 -5.29 7.39
C LYS A 93 0.26 -4.20 8.10
N HIS A 94 0.25 -4.24 9.43
CA HIS A 94 1.02 -3.34 10.28
C HIS A 94 2.26 -4.08 10.76
N VAL A 95 3.42 -3.46 10.60
CA VAL A 95 4.70 -3.98 11.05
C VAL A 95 5.21 -3.01 12.11
N THR A 96 5.18 -3.47 13.36
CA THR A 96 5.66 -2.70 14.51
C THR A 96 7.17 -2.84 14.62
N LYS A 97 7.90 -1.75 14.41
CA LYS A 97 9.37 -1.77 14.54
C LYS A 97 9.83 -1.68 16.00
N GLY A 98 8.96 -1.14 16.87
CA GLY A 98 9.19 -1.07 18.31
C GLY A 98 10.21 0.01 18.71
N MET A 99 10.31 0.23 20.02
CA MET A 99 11.16 1.27 20.62
C MET A 99 12.67 0.98 20.52
N GLU A 100 13.04 -0.27 20.22
CA GLU A 100 14.43 -0.72 20.08
C GLU A 100 14.99 -0.55 18.66
N ASN A 101 14.23 0.07 17.76
CA ASN A 101 14.69 0.34 16.41
C ASN A 101 15.86 1.34 16.42
N PRO A 102 17.09 0.94 16.03
CA PRO A 102 18.26 1.82 16.08
C PRO A 102 18.15 3.02 15.12
N GLU A 103 17.40 2.86 14.02
CA GLU A 103 17.15 3.94 13.07
C GLU A 103 16.16 4.98 13.61
N GLY A 104 15.39 4.62 14.64
CA GLY A 104 14.35 5.46 15.25
C GLY A 104 13.22 5.82 14.30
N ASP A 105 13.03 5.06 13.23
CA ASP A 105 11.97 5.28 12.25
C ASP A 105 10.64 4.64 12.69
N ASP A 106 9.53 5.20 12.19
CA ASP A 106 8.17 4.81 12.58
C ASP A 106 7.81 3.39 12.13
N ASP A 107 6.79 2.83 12.78
CA ASP A 107 6.09 1.64 12.28
C ASP A 107 5.65 1.82 10.81
N GLU A 108 5.65 0.72 10.07
CA GLU A 108 5.30 0.70 8.66
C GLU A 108 3.95 0.00 8.46
N ILE A 109 3.21 0.49 7.48
CA ILE A 109 1.92 -0.06 7.09
C ILE A 109 2.00 -0.44 5.62
N TYR A 110 1.83 -1.72 5.38
CA TYR A 110 1.91 -2.32 4.06
C TYR A 110 0.52 -2.53 3.49
N LEU A 111 0.35 -2.18 2.22
CA LEU A 111 -0.85 -2.44 1.43
C LEU A 111 -0.51 -3.42 0.31
N PHE A 112 -1.27 -4.50 0.23
CA PHE A 112 -1.17 -5.50 -0.83
C PHE A 112 -2.41 -5.40 -1.72
N PHE A 113 -2.18 -5.37 -3.02
CA PHE A 113 -3.23 -5.20 -4.02
C PHE A 113 -2.74 -5.68 -5.39
N SER A 114 -3.66 -5.90 -6.32
CA SER A 114 -3.33 -5.93 -7.74
C SER A 114 -3.83 -4.68 -8.42
N GLU A 115 -3.21 -4.27 -9.52
CA GLU A 115 -3.64 -3.11 -10.31
C GLU A 115 -3.26 -3.32 -11.77
N THR A 116 -3.88 -2.57 -12.67
CA THR A 116 -3.47 -2.55 -14.07
C THR A 116 -2.11 -1.87 -14.19
N ALA A 117 -1.13 -2.60 -14.72
CA ALA A 117 0.24 -2.12 -14.82
C ALA A 117 0.34 -0.96 -15.82
N VAL A 118 1.10 0.06 -15.45
CA VAL A 118 1.37 1.21 -16.31
C VAL A 118 2.71 1.05 -17.04
N GLU A 119 3.60 0.22 -16.50
CA GLU A 119 4.97 0.03 -16.97
C GLU A 119 5.14 -1.03 -18.07
N TYR A 120 4.08 -1.79 -18.37
CA TYR A 120 4.07 -2.76 -19.46
C TYR A 120 3.48 -2.11 -20.71
N ASP A 121 4.32 -1.95 -21.73
CA ASP A 121 3.89 -1.54 -23.06
C ASP A 121 3.42 -2.77 -23.85
N SER A 122 2.18 -3.20 -23.57
CA SER A 122 1.55 -4.32 -24.25
C SER A 122 0.18 -3.95 -24.80
N TYR A 123 -0.15 -4.47 -25.98
CA TYR A 123 -1.48 -4.32 -26.59
C TYR A 123 -2.63 -4.78 -25.68
N VAL A 124 -2.32 -5.68 -24.74
CA VAL A 124 -3.24 -6.17 -23.72
C VAL A 124 -2.84 -5.53 -22.40
N LYS A 125 -3.80 -4.92 -21.69
CA LYS A 125 -3.60 -4.46 -20.31
C LYS A 125 -3.26 -5.66 -19.43
N LEU A 126 -2.11 -5.61 -18.75
CA LEU A 126 -1.67 -6.64 -17.81
C LEU A 126 -1.88 -6.16 -16.39
N ASP A 127 -2.45 -7.00 -15.53
CA ASP A 127 -2.51 -6.70 -14.11
C ASP A 127 -1.23 -7.19 -13.42
N VAL A 128 -0.81 -6.50 -12.38
CA VAL A 128 0.37 -6.87 -11.58
C VAL A 128 0.03 -6.86 -10.11
N SER A 129 0.68 -7.75 -9.37
CA SER A 129 0.64 -7.74 -7.91
C SER A 129 1.58 -6.66 -7.38
N ARG A 130 1.13 -5.93 -6.36
CA ARG A 130 1.85 -4.84 -5.73
C ARG A 130 1.94 -5.04 -4.23
N VAL A 131 3.07 -4.58 -3.70
CA VAL A 131 3.20 -4.17 -2.31
C VAL A 131 3.46 -2.67 -2.28
N ALA A 132 2.69 -1.94 -1.50
CA ALA A 132 2.96 -0.56 -1.16
C ALA A 132 3.21 -0.41 0.33
N ARG A 133 3.88 0.67 0.71
CA ARG A 133 4.16 1.03 2.11
C ARG A 133 3.82 2.49 2.36
N VAL A 134 3.43 2.78 3.61
CA VAL A 134 3.37 4.13 4.19
C VAL A 134 3.91 4.08 5.62
N CYS A 135 4.36 5.21 6.12
CA CYS A 135 4.82 5.37 7.50
C CYS A 135 3.64 5.71 8.41
N LYS A 136 3.55 5.07 9.57
CA LYS A 136 2.44 5.27 10.51
C LYS A 136 2.31 6.72 10.96
N GLY A 137 3.42 7.43 11.20
CA GLY A 137 3.44 8.84 11.63
C GLY A 137 3.31 9.88 10.52
N ASP A 138 3.11 9.48 9.27
CA ASP A 138 2.95 10.41 8.14
C ASP A 138 1.66 11.23 8.28
N VAL A 139 1.74 12.55 8.29
CA VAL A 139 0.60 13.48 8.43
C VAL A 139 0.33 14.27 7.16
N GLY A 140 0.98 13.91 6.05
CA GLY A 140 1.01 14.69 4.83
C GLY A 140 2.01 15.84 4.87
N GLY A 141 2.09 16.58 3.75
CA GLY A 141 2.96 17.74 3.62
C GLY A 141 2.27 19.07 3.94
N LEU A 142 3.07 20.12 4.17
CA LEU A 142 2.56 21.44 4.56
C LEU A 142 1.90 22.19 3.39
N GLN A 143 2.57 22.27 2.24
CA GLN A 143 2.08 22.95 1.03
C GLN A 143 1.85 21.95 -0.10
N THR A 144 2.92 21.23 -0.46
CA THR A 144 2.83 20.08 -1.37
C THR A 144 2.27 18.87 -0.63
N LEU A 145 1.42 18.06 -1.28
CA LEU A 145 0.83 16.85 -0.68
C LEU A 145 0.03 17.10 0.62
N GLN A 146 -0.68 18.23 0.71
CA GLN A 146 -1.64 18.46 1.80
C GLN A 146 -2.69 17.34 1.85
N ASN A 147 -2.84 16.72 3.02
CA ASN A 147 -3.75 15.59 3.24
C ASN A 147 -3.51 14.42 2.26
N ARG A 148 -2.26 14.24 1.81
CA ARG A 148 -1.80 13.12 0.98
C ARG A 148 -0.58 12.50 1.62
N TRP A 149 -0.38 11.20 1.46
CA TRP A 149 0.81 10.54 2.01
C TRP A 149 2.08 11.22 1.48
N THR A 150 3.13 11.32 2.27
CA THR A 150 4.48 11.68 1.80
C THR A 150 5.40 10.45 1.72
N SER A 151 4.93 9.33 2.27
CA SER A 151 5.66 8.07 2.42
C SER A 151 5.14 6.92 1.54
N PHE A 152 4.18 7.20 0.64
CA PHE A 152 3.61 6.17 -0.24
C PHE A 152 4.59 5.77 -1.34
N LEU A 153 5.07 4.54 -1.26
CA LEU A 153 5.85 3.88 -2.31
C LEU A 153 5.22 2.54 -2.65
N LYS A 154 5.24 2.15 -3.93
CA LYS A 154 4.80 0.84 -4.39
C LYS A 154 5.83 0.15 -5.27
N ALA A 155 5.89 -1.16 -5.20
CA ALA A 155 6.75 -2.00 -6.04
C ALA A 155 5.94 -3.19 -6.56
N GLN A 156 6.35 -3.73 -7.71
CA GLN A 156 5.85 -5.02 -8.18
C GLN A 156 6.25 -6.13 -7.21
N LEU A 157 5.32 -7.05 -6.95
CA LEU A 157 5.53 -8.23 -6.10
C LEU A 157 5.54 -9.47 -6.99
N ASP A 158 6.71 -10.06 -7.21
CA ASP A 158 6.87 -11.18 -8.13
C ASP A 158 6.68 -12.52 -7.44
N CYS A 159 5.96 -13.43 -8.08
CA CYS A 159 5.94 -14.85 -7.72
C CYS A 159 6.22 -15.68 -8.99
N PRO A 160 7.50 -16.00 -9.26
CA PRO A 160 7.93 -16.53 -10.55
C PRO A 160 7.68 -18.04 -10.64
N VAL A 161 6.56 -18.44 -11.23
CA VAL A 161 6.25 -19.85 -11.50
C VAL A 161 6.91 -20.29 -12.81
N PRO A 162 7.65 -21.42 -12.85
CA PRO A 162 8.23 -21.94 -14.07
C PRO A 162 7.21 -22.03 -15.21
N HIS A 163 7.62 -21.63 -16.42
CA HIS A 163 6.78 -21.59 -17.62
C HIS A 163 5.62 -20.58 -17.63
N SER A 164 5.40 -19.82 -16.54
CA SER A 164 4.49 -18.68 -16.59
C SER A 164 5.14 -17.52 -17.36
N LYS A 165 4.44 -17.01 -18.38
CA LYS A 165 4.90 -15.86 -19.18
C LYS A 165 4.35 -14.53 -18.70
N VAL A 166 3.37 -14.56 -17.80
CA VAL A 166 2.69 -13.37 -17.26
C VAL A 166 2.81 -13.33 -15.74
N PRO A 167 2.83 -12.14 -15.13
CA PRO A 167 2.80 -12.00 -13.67
C PRO A 167 1.55 -12.67 -13.08
N LEU A 168 1.70 -13.34 -11.94
CA LEU A 168 0.55 -13.85 -11.20
C LEU A 168 -0.08 -12.75 -10.34
N ILE A 169 -1.37 -12.92 -10.03
CA ILE A 169 -2.19 -11.99 -9.26
C ILE A 169 -2.36 -12.49 -7.83
N ILE A 170 -1.97 -11.65 -6.87
CA ILE A 170 -2.13 -11.87 -5.45
C ILE A 170 -3.61 -11.91 -5.07
N LYS A 171 -3.99 -12.91 -4.27
CA LYS A 171 -5.37 -13.16 -3.82
C LYS A 171 -5.54 -13.02 -2.32
N ASP A 172 -4.48 -13.33 -1.56
CA ASP A 172 -4.42 -13.16 -0.12
C ASP A 172 -2.97 -12.94 0.36
N VAL A 173 -2.83 -12.35 1.55
CA VAL A 173 -1.55 -12.14 2.22
C VAL A 173 -1.64 -12.41 3.71
N PHE A 174 -0.67 -13.14 4.24
CA PHE A 174 -0.50 -13.40 5.66
C PHE A 174 0.86 -12.89 6.14
N LEU A 175 0.90 -12.27 7.33
CA LEU A 175 2.14 -11.81 7.95
C LEU A 175 2.49 -12.77 9.09
N PHE A 176 3.64 -13.43 8.99
CA PHE A 176 4.16 -14.32 10.02
C PHE A 176 5.39 -13.71 10.68
N CYS A 177 5.38 -13.58 12.00
CA CYS A 177 6.44 -12.95 12.78
C CYS A 177 6.88 -13.89 13.91
N PRO A 178 7.85 -14.78 13.68
CA PRO A 178 8.29 -15.76 14.69
C PRO A 178 9.09 -15.14 15.83
N GLY A 179 9.68 -13.96 15.63
CA GLY A 179 10.43 -13.22 16.64
C GLY A 179 10.15 -11.73 16.56
N ASN A 180 11.20 -10.92 16.44
CA ASN A 180 11.06 -9.48 16.22
C ASN A 180 10.66 -9.17 14.76
N TRP A 181 10.39 -7.89 14.49
CA TRP A 181 9.94 -7.43 13.18
C TRP A 181 10.90 -7.75 12.03
N THR A 182 12.21 -7.82 12.29
CA THR A 182 13.22 -8.12 11.26
C THR A 182 13.11 -9.56 10.76
N THR A 183 12.57 -10.47 11.57
CA THR A 183 12.34 -11.88 11.22
C THR A 183 10.99 -12.14 10.57
N CYS A 184 10.14 -11.14 10.46
CA CYS A 184 8.83 -11.31 9.86
C CYS A 184 8.92 -11.59 8.36
N VAL A 185 7.96 -12.39 7.89
CA VAL A 185 7.83 -12.80 6.49
C VAL A 185 6.37 -12.66 6.06
N PHE A 186 6.15 -12.09 4.88
CA PHE A 186 4.85 -12.12 4.22
C PHE A 186 4.71 -13.38 3.38
N TYR A 187 3.61 -14.11 3.56
CA TYR A 187 3.18 -15.16 2.66
C TYR A 187 2.11 -14.58 1.74
N GLY A 188 2.34 -14.63 0.43
CA GLY A 188 1.35 -14.24 -0.58
C GLY A 188 0.84 -15.47 -1.32
N VAL A 189 -0.48 -15.53 -1.51
CA VAL A 189 -1.13 -16.54 -2.37
C VAL A 189 -1.46 -15.90 -3.70
N PHE A 190 -1.06 -16.55 -4.79
CA PHE A 190 -1.15 -16.02 -6.14
C PHE A 190 -1.88 -16.99 -7.08
N THR A 191 -2.59 -16.45 -8.07
CA THR A 191 -3.18 -17.23 -9.17
C THR A 191 -2.81 -16.63 -10.52
N PRO A 192 -2.86 -17.41 -11.61
CA PRO A 192 -2.78 -16.87 -12.97
C PRO A 192 -3.84 -15.81 -13.22
N GLN A 193 -3.58 -14.90 -14.16
CA GLN A 193 -4.57 -13.90 -14.59
C GLN A 193 -5.65 -14.52 -15.49
N THR A 194 -5.32 -15.64 -16.15
CA THR A 194 -6.23 -16.33 -17.06
C THR A 194 -6.93 -17.48 -16.35
N ASP A 195 -8.25 -17.49 -16.43
CA ASP A 195 -9.09 -18.53 -15.83
C ASP A 195 -8.89 -19.92 -16.46
N MET A 196 -8.25 -19.99 -17.63
CA MET A 196 -7.88 -21.23 -18.29
C MET A 196 -6.82 -22.03 -17.51
N LEU A 197 -5.99 -21.35 -16.71
CA LEU A 197 -4.94 -21.98 -15.92
C LEU A 197 -5.38 -22.10 -14.46
N GLN A 198 -5.57 -23.34 -14.01
CA GLN A 198 -6.08 -23.63 -12.67
C GLN A 198 -4.96 -24.13 -11.75
N TYR A 199 -4.08 -23.22 -11.35
CA TYR A 199 -3.11 -23.49 -10.29
C TYR A 199 -2.99 -22.27 -9.37
N SER A 200 -2.38 -22.49 -8.21
CA SER A 200 -2.05 -21.43 -7.27
C SER A 200 -0.57 -21.55 -6.92
N ALA A 201 0.02 -20.44 -6.52
CA ALA A 201 1.41 -20.40 -6.06
C ALA A 201 1.48 -19.66 -4.72
N VAL A 202 2.34 -20.12 -3.82
CA VAL A 202 2.60 -19.44 -2.55
C VAL A 202 4.04 -18.94 -2.56
N CYS A 203 4.23 -17.63 -2.42
CA CYS A 203 5.54 -17.02 -2.32
C CYS A 203 5.73 -16.34 -0.97
N THR A 204 6.97 -16.35 -0.47
CA THR A 204 7.35 -15.66 0.77
C THR A 204 8.25 -14.48 0.50
N TYR A 205 8.06 -13.38 1.23
CA TYR A 205 8.84 -12.15 1.11
C TYR A 205 9.31 -11.70 2.48
N ARG A 206 10.63 -11.53 2.66
CA ARG A 206 11.16 -11.00 3.92
C ARG A 206 10.89 -9.50 3.97
N ILE A 207 10.55 -9.00 5.16
CA ILE A 207 10.36 -7.55 5.36
C ILE A 207 11.62 -6.78 4.96
N HIS A 208 12.79 -7.31 5.32
CA HIS A 208 14.09 -6.71 4.99
C HIS A 208 14.27 -6.45 3.49
N ASP A 209 13.91 -7.42 2.63
CA ASP A 209 14.08 -7.29 1.18
C ASP A 209 13.18 -6.18 0.61
N ILE A 210 11.95 -6.08 1.12
CA ILE A 210 11.00 -5.03 0.74
C ILE A 210 11.51 -3.66 1.22
N GLN A 211 11.98 -3.55 2.46
CA GLN A 211 12.51 -2.31 3.02
C GLN A 211 13.74 -1.84 2.26
N LYS A 212 14.69 -2.74 2.00
CA LYS A 212 15.91 -2.46 1.23
C LYS A 212 15.56 -1.93 -0.16
N LEU A 213 14.58 -2.55 -0.82
CA LEU A 213 14.12 -2.07 -2.11
C LEU A 213 13.58 -0.63 -2.02
N PHE A 214 12.77 -0.31 -1.01
CA PHE A 214 12.27 1.05 -0.86
C PHE A 214 13.34 2.09 -0.44
N SER A 215 14.32 1.69 0.37
CA SER A 215 15.39 2.57 0.86
C SER A 215 16.51 2.81 -0.17
N GLU A 216 16.79 1.84 -1.04
CA GLU A 216 17.94 1.89 -1.96
C GLU A 216 17.55 1.82 -3.44
N GLY A 217 16.37 1.27 -3.75
CA GLY A 217 15.92 1.02 -5.12
C GLY A 217 15.78 2.28 -5.97
N LYS A 218 15.74 2.10 -7.29
CA LYS A 218 15.52 3.20 -8.22
C LYS A 218 14.02 3.41 -8.44
N PHE A 219 13.65 4.63 -8.79
CA PHE A 219 12.27 4.96 -9.14
C PHE A 219 12.03 4.70 -10.63
N LYS A 220 10.78 4.43 -11.02
CA LYS A 220 10.33 4.50 -12.40
C LYS A 220 9.85 5.90 -12.74
N THR A 221 10.10 6.32 -13.97
CA THR A 221 9.59 7.55 -14.57
C THR A 221 8.93 7.26 -15.90
N LEU A 222 7.87 7.98 -16.22
CA LEU A 222 7.35 8.02 -17.58
C LEU A 222 8.29 8.88 -18.42
N PHE A 223 8.86 8.30 -19.47
CA PHE A 223 9.60 9.01 -20.51
C PHE A 223 8.66 9.24 -21.69
N ILE A 224 8.55 10.48 -22.14
CA ILE A 224 7.66 10.90 -23.23
C ILE A 224 8.53 11.52 -24.32
N ASN A 225 8.46 10.94 -25.51
CA ASN A 225 8.94 11.54 -26.75
C ASN A 225 7.74 11.81 -27.68
N ASP A 226 7.98 12.46 -28.81
CA ASP A 226 6.93 12.81 -29.77
C ASP A 226 6.15 11.59 -30.31
N ASP A 227 6.80 10.42 -30.39
CA ASP A 227 6.21 9.21 -31.00
C ASP A 227 5.71 8.15 -30.00
N PHE A 228 6.22 8.15 -28.76
CA PHE A 228 5.85 7.12 -27.78
C PHE A 228 6.09 7.59 -26.34
N SER A 229 5.37 6.95 -25.42
CA SER A 229 5.55 7.11 -23.98
C SER A 229 5.86 5.76 -23.34
N GLN A 230 6.95 5.66 -22.60
CA GLN A 230 7.38 4.40 -21.97
C GLN A 230 7.89 4.65 -20.55
N TYR A 231 7.59 3.74 -19.62
CA TYR A 231 8.19 3.79 -18.29
C TYR A 231 9.63 3.28 -18.33
N VAL A 232 10.55 4.07 -17.79
CA VAL A 232 11.97 3.79 -17.71
C VAL A 232 12.49 4.01 -16.29
N THR A 233 13.69 3.51 -16.01
CA THR A 233 14.38 3.76 -14.74
C THR A 233 14.77 5.23 -14.64
N TYR A 234 14.40 5.89 -13.54
CA TYR A 234 14.89 7.22 -13.20
C TYR A 234 16.36 7.15 -12.78
N ASN A 235 17.22 7.88 -13.48
CA ASN A 235 18.66 7.96 -13.22
C ASN A 235 19.13 9.36 -12.81
N GLY A 236 18.21 10.27 -12.53
CA GLY A 236 18.53 11.62 -12.05
C GLY A 236 18.86 11.66 -10.55
N GLU A 237 19.07 12.86 -10.03
CA GLU A 237 19.35 13.09 -8.62
C GLU A 237 18.11 12.85 -7.75
N VAL A 238 18.23 11.98 -6.75
CA VAL A 238 17.18 11.75 -5.75
C VAL A 238 17.37 12.76 -4.60
N PRO A 239 16.32 13.53 -4.23
CA PRO A 239 16.40 14.48 -3.11
C PRO A 239 16.80 13.84 -1.78
N ASP A 240 17.37 14.66 -0.88
CA ASP A 240 17.62 14.32 0.52
C ASP A 240 16.78 15.24 1.43
N PRO A 241 16.03 14.71 2.42
CA PRO A 241 15.86 13.29 2.76
C PRO A 241 15.17 12.49 1.64
N ARG A 242 15.47 11.20 1.56
CA ARG A 242 14.98 10.32 0.50
C ARG A 242 13.44 10.34 0.40
N PRO A 243 12.87 10.62 -0.78
CA PRO A 243 11.43 10.62 -0.99
C PRO A 243 10.79 9.26 -0.62
N GLY A 244 9.70 9.29 0.13
CA GLY A 244 9.01 8.07 0.57
C GLY A 244 9.52 7.45 1.89
N ALA A 245 10.65 7.92 2.43
CA ALA A 245 11.21 7.40 3.67
C ALA A 245 10.41 7.86 4.91
N CYS A 246 10.43 7.04 5.97
CA CYS A 246 9.92 7.46 7.28
C CYS A 246 10.86 8.48 7.92
N ILE A 247 10.31 9.30 8.82
CA ILE A 247 11.11 10.22 9.62
C ILE A 247 11.93 9.40 10.62
N ASN A 248 13.21 9.24 10.33
CA ASN A 248 14.18 8.51 11.14
C ASN A 248 15.09 9.48 11.92
N ASN A 249 16.08 8.95 12.64
CA ASN A 249 17.01 9.76 13.42
C ASN A 249 17.84 10.75 12.57
N ASP A 250 18.25 10.38 11.35
CA ASP A 250 18.97 11.28 10.43
C ASP A 250 18.09 12.46 9.99
N ALA A 251 16.85 12.18 9.59
CA ALA A 251 15.89 13.23 9.24
C ALA A 251 15.65 14.20 10.41
N ARG A 252 15.53 13.70 11.65
CA ARG A 252 15.38 14.53 12.84
C ARG A 252 16.61 15.39 13.12
N GLN A 253 17.83 14.86 12.90
CA GLN A 253 19.07 15.64 13.03
C GLN A 253 19.15 16.78 12.00
N LYS A 254 18.56 16.59 10.81
CA LYS A 254 18.41 17.62 9.78
C LYS A 254 17.26 18.61 10.06
N GLY A 255 16.55 18.46 11.18
CA GLY A 255 15.45 19.34 11.60
C GLY A 255 14.06 18.91 11.14
N PHE A 256 13.91 17.75 10.51
CA PHE A 256 12.61 17.23 10.06
C PHE A 256 12.02 16.32 11.14
N SER A 257 11.05 16.84 11.91
CA SER A 257 10.43 16.10 13.00
C SER A 257 9.17 15.33 12.59
N LYS A 258 8.50 15.81 11.52
CA LYS A 258 7.28 15.25 10.94
C LYS A 258 7.31 15.36 9.41
N SER A 259 6.42 14.63 8.74
CA SER A 259 6.30 14.70 7.27
C SER A 259 5.98 16.11 6.74
N SER A 260 5.29 16.92 7.52
CA SER A 260 4.98 18.32 7.18
C SER A 260 6.21 19.22 7.08
N ASP A 261 7.31 18.82 7.73
CA ASP A 261 8.55 19.59 7.77
C ASP A 261 9.45 19.29 6.55
N LEU A 262 9.09 18.27 5.76
CA LEU A 262 9.89 17.82 4.62
C LEU A 262 10.00 18.91 3.53
N PRO A 263 11.16 19.05 2.86
CA PRO A 263 11.33 20.01 1.79
C PRO A 263 10.39 19.76 0.60
N ASP A 264 9.90 20.83 -0.02
CA ASP A 264 9.03 20.72 -1.20
C ASP A 264 9.70 19.95 -2.35
N LYS A 265 11.02 20.02 -2.52
CA LYS A 265 11.77 19.22 -3.51
C LYS A 265 11.51 17.72 -3.32
N THR A 266 11.55 17.25 -2.07
CA THR A 266 11.27 15.84 -1.70
C THR A 266 9.81 15.48 -1.93
N LEU A 267 8.88 16.37 -1.53
CA LEU A 267 7.44 16.15 -1.67
C LEU A 267 6.96 16.17 -3.13
N MET A 268 7.50 17.08 -3.96
CA MET A 268 7.24 17.12 -5.39
C MET A 268 7.80 15.88 -6.09
N PHE A 269 8.95 15.37 -5.65
CA PHE A 269 9.52 14.14 -6.17
C PHE A 269 8.59 12.96 -5.91
N ILE A 270 8.23 12.67 -4.65
CA ILE A 270 7.39 11.50 -4.33
C ILE A 270 6.00 11.59 -4.97
N LYS A 271 5.45 12.80 -5.16
CA LYS A 271 4.19 13.00 -5.89
C LYS A 271 4.23 12.40 -7.30
N ASN A 272 5.35 12.53 -7.99
CA ASN A 272 5.53 12.11 -9.38
C ASN A 272 6.22 10.73 -9.51
N TYR A 273 7.03 10.34 -8.52
CA TYR A 273 7.87 9.14 -8.53
C TYR A 273 7.54 8.24 -7.33
N TYR A 274 6.41 7.52 -7.41
CA TYR A 274 5.91 6.63 -6.35
C TYR A 274 6.09 5.13 -6.66
N LEU A 275 6.44 4.79 -7.91
CA LEU A 275 6.64 3.42 -8.38
C LEU A 275 8.14 3.09 -8.40
N MET A 276 8.51 1.97 -7.77
CA MET A 276 9.87 1.45 -7.81
C MET A 276 10.15 0.70 -9.11
N ASP A 277 11.41 0.75 -9.55
CA ASP A 277 11.86 0.11 -10.79
C ASP A 277 12.06 -1.39 -10.66
N GLN A 278 12.63 -1.81 -9.53
CA GLN A 278 12.82 -3.21 -9.22
C GLN A 278 11.52 -3.83 -8.68
N ALA A 279 11.31 -5.11 -8.99
CA ALA A 279 10.30 -5.94 -8.34
C ALA A 279 10.87 -6.57 -7.07
N VAL A 280 10.01 -6.76 -6.06
CA VAL A 280 10.32 -7.57 -4.89
C VAL A 280 10.26 -9.04 -5.29
N LYS A 281 11.41 -9.72 -5.20
CA LYS A 281 11.54 -11.17 -5.44
C LYS A 281 11.18 -11.97 -4.18
N PRO A 282 10.68 -13.20 -4.32
CA PRO A 282 10.44 -14.06 -3.16
C PRO A 282 11.77 -14.50 -2.55
N ALA A 283 11.77 -14.75 -1.24
CA ALA A 283 12.95 -15.12 -0.46
C ALA A 283 13.66 -16.39 -0.96
N SER A 284 12.92 -17.27 -1.65
CA SER A 284 13.41 -18.51 -2.26
C SER A 284 13.69 -18.39 -3.76
N GLU A 285 13.53 -17.21 -4.38
CA GLU A 285 13.58 -16.95 -5.83
C GLU A 285 12.58 -17.77 -6.68
N GLN A 286 11.77 -18.61 -6.03
CA GLN A 286 10.72 -19.45 -6.61
C GLN A 286 9.57 -19.62 -5.58
N PRO A 287 8.37 -20.06 -6.01
CA PRO A 287 7.28 -20.38 -5.10
C PRO A 287 7.65 -21.51 -4.12
N LEU A 288 7.09 -21.44 -2.91
CA LEU A 288 7.19 -22.50 -1.90
C LEU A 288 6.22 -23.66 -2.16
N LEU A 289 5.07 -23.35 -2.78
CA LEU A 289 4.01 -24.28 -3.14
C LEU A 289 3.40 -23.85 -4.47
#